data_AF-A0A6N9SQ62-F1
#
_entry.id   AF-A0A6N9SQ62-F1
#
_cell.length_a   1.000
_cell.length_b   1.000
_cell.length_c   1.000
_cell.angle_alpha   90.00
_cell.angle_beta   90.00
_cell.angle_gamma   90.00
#
_symmetry.space_group_name_H-M   'P 1'
#
loop_
_entity.id
_entity.type
_entity.pdbx_description
1 polymer ?
#
loop_
_entity_poly.entity_id
_entity_poly.type
_entity_poly.pdbx_seq_one_letter_code
_entity_poly.pdbx_strand_id
1 'polypeptide(L)'
;MTRLLISACILVPFLLAGCATPPPAPQPAAPALRPSVGAPVSPACPAPVETGSPLAENPVRPSPGHLVRTDFSQLPQWDQGLSPATWNAFLESCTRLSRDAPWSSLCQQAVALGPFDALTMRRFFERSFDPWQILNSDESSQGLITGYYEPLLQGSLTRTAVYRFPLYSPPPDLLTIDLGDLAPDLKGRHLRGRLEGNRVVPYFSRAEIGLEDGPLTGHELLWVDNPVKLFFLQIQGSGVIQLRDGRRLHVGYADQNGHPFRSIARYLIEQGRLPLAQASMQGIEAWARSHPRDLQAVLNQNPSFVFFRLLPPDLPGPLGTLGVPLTSQASLAVDTQVIPLGAPVFLSTTWPGRHQPLNRLMMAQDTGGAIRGAVRADFFWGFGVEAEEAAGHMKQAGQLWLLYPHGMQPPATH
;
A
#
# COMPACT_ATOMS: atom_id res chain seq x y z
N MET A 1 56.00 -57.35 -32.77
CA MET A 1 55.63 -56.87 -34.11
C MET A 1 56.27 -55.51 -34.38
N THR A 2 57.47 -55.57 -34.95
CA THR A 2 58.08 -54.78 -36.03
C THR A 2 57.51 -53.39 -36.45
N ARG A 3 58.39 -52.36 -36.32
CA ARG A 3 58.69 -51.16 -37.18
C ARG A 3 57.55 -50.14 -37.47
N LEU A 4 57.73 -48.82 -37.67
CA LEU A 4 58.77 -47.88 -38.19
C LEU A 4 58.62 -46.52 -37.42
N LEU A 5 59.64 -45.74 -36.97
CA LEU A 5 60.70 -44.94 -37.64
C LEU A 5 60.23 -43.92 -38.69
N ILE A 6 60.39 -42.61 -38.44
CA ILE A 6 60.96 -41.55 -39.32
C ILE A 6 61.55 -40.43 -38.44
N SER A 7 62.78 -40.03 -38.76
CA SER A 7 63.68 -39.03 -38.14
C SER A 7 63.60 -37.63 -38.76
N ALA A 8 64.06 -36.59 -38.03
CA ALA A 8 65.04 -35.56 -38.49
C ALA A 8 65.36 -34.55 -37.34
N CYS A 9 66.57 -34.60 -36.74
CA CYS A 9 67.73 -33.68 -36.96
C CYS A 9 67.47 -32.20 -36.62
N ILE A 10 67.80 -31.72 -35.39
CA ILE A 10 69.06 -31.05 -34.95
C ILE A 10 69.35 -29.72 -35.67
N LEU A 11 69.30 -28.59 -34.94
CA LEU A 11 70.47 -27.73 -34.66
C LEU A 11 70.12 -26.60 -33.67
N VAL A 12 70.90 -26.52 -32.60
CA VAL A 12 70.96 -25.41 -31.61
C VAL A 12 72.19 -24.56 -31.93
N PRO A 13 72.10 -23.23 -31.80
CA PRO A 13 73.23 -22.48 -31.29
C PRO A 13 72.85 -21.65 -30.05
N PHE A 14 73.66 -21.83 -29.01
CA PHE A 14 73.95 -20.85 -27.96
C PHE A 14 74.32 -19.49 -28.56
N LEU A 15 74.01 -18.39 -27.87
CA LEU A 15 74.94 -17.27 -27.61
C LEU A 15 74.33 -16.22 -26.65
N LEU A 16 74.92 -16.21 -25.46
CA LEU A 16 75.37 -15.09 -24.61
C LEU A 16 74.46 -13.92 -24.17
N ALA A 17 74.69 -13.57 -22.90
CA ALA A 17 74.07 -12.55 -22.07
C ALA A 17 74.45 -11.11 -22.45
N GLY A 18 73.61 -10.17 -21.99
CA GLY A 18 73.95 -8.75 -21.90
C GLY A 18 72.85 -7.93 -21.22
N CYS A 19 72.91 -7.76 -19.90
CA CYS A 19 72.17 -6.71 -19.21
C CYS A 19 72.83 -5.37 -19.52
N ALA A 20 72.12 -4.43 -20.15
CA ALA A 20 72.54 -3.05 -20.30
C ALA A 20 71.49 -2.13 -19.67
N THR A 21 71.88 -1.50 -18.56
CA THR A 21 71.12 -0.46 -17.87
C THR A 21 71.30 0.88 -18.59
N PRO A 22 70.22 1.61 -18.92
CA PRO A 22 70.33 2.95 -19.50
C PRO A 22 70.76 3.99 -18.43
N PRO A 23 71.45 5.07 -18.85
CA PRO A 23 72.05 6.06 -17.97
C PRO A 23 71.00 6.97 -17.30
N PRO A 24 71.37 7.62 -16.16
CA PRO A 24 70.46 8.46 -15.40
C PRO A 24 70.15 9.78 -16.13
N ALA A 25 68.88 10.20 -16.07
CA ALA A 25 68.43 11.46 -16.61
C ALA A 25 68.99 12.66 -15.81
N PRO A 26 69.39 13.77 -16.46
CA PRO A 26 69.87 14.96 -15.78
C PRO A 26 68.73 15.73 -15.08
N GLN A 27 69.05 16.26 -13.90
CA GLN A 27 68.19 17.10 -13.06
C GLN A 27 68.79 18.54 -12.99
N PRO A 28 68.07 19.55 -12.47
CA PRO A 28 67.44 20.61 -13.24
C PRO A 28 68.18 21.97 -13.18
N ALA A 29 67.94 22.83 -14.17
CA ALA A 29 68.22 24.27 -14.08
C ALA A 29 66.92 25.04 -13.79
N ALA A 30 66.93 25.87 -12.74
CA ALA A 30 65.92 26.87 -12.42
C ALA A 30 66.58 28.28 -12.44
N PRO A 31 65.83 29.38 -12.36
CA PRO A 31 64.97 29.93 -13.42
C PRO A 31 65.36 31.38 -13.75
N ALA A 32 64.89 31.93 -14.88
CA ALA A 32 64.90 33.37 -15.14
C ALA A 32 63.48 33.86 -15.47
N LEU A 33 62.99 34.74 -14.60
CA LEU A 33 61.68 35.41 -14.60
C LEU A 33 61.47 36.33 -15.81
N ARG A 34 60.30 36.23 -16.45
CA ARG A 34 59.65 37.27 -17.28
C ARG A 34 58.11 37.10 -17.26
N PRO A 35 57.35 38.16 -17.59
CA PRO A 35 56.19 38.61 -16.81
C PRO A 35 54.85 37.96 -17.17
N SER A 36 53.93 38.10 -16.22
CA SER A 36 52.55 37.62 -16.19
C SER A 36 51.73 37.94 -17.44
N VAL A 37 51.29 36.89 -18.12
CA VAL A 37 50.06 36.86 -18.92
C VAL A 37 49.21 35.74 -18.33
N GLY A 38 47.97 36.09 -17.94
CA GLY A 38 47.09 35.21 -17.16
C GLY A 38 46.89 33.85 -17.82
N ALA A 39 47.23 32.79 -17.07
CA ALA A 39 46.87 31.43 -17.42
C ALA A 39 45.39 31.18 -17.08
N PRO A 40 44.68 30.37 -17.89
CA PRO A 40 43.31 29.97 -17.60
C PRO A 40 43.30 29.14 -16.33
N VAL A 41 42.39 29.49 -15.42
CA VAL A 41 42.16 28.77 -14.17
C VAL A 41 41.74 27.34 -14.50
N SER A 42 42.61 26.36 -14.26
CA SER A 42 42.19 24.96 -14.18
C SER A 42 41.13 24.85 -13.08
N PRO A 43 39.96 24.25 -13.35
CA PRO A 43 38.97 24.05 -12.31
C PRO A 43 39.57 23.10 -11.28
N ALA A 44 39.75 23.61 -10.06
CA ALA A 44 40.03 22.80 -8.90
C ALA A 44 38.97 21.69 -8.83
N CYS A 45 39.41 20.44 -8.62
CA CYS A 45 38.50 19.36 -8.26
C CYS A 45 37.63 19.84 -7.09
N PRO A 46 36.30 19.88 -7.22
CA PRO A 46 35.45 20.13 -6.07
C PRO A 46 35.71 19.01 -5.05
N ALA A 47 35.90 19.41 -3.79
CA ALA A 47 35.91 18.50 -2.66
C ALA A 47 34.66 17.60 -2.72
N PRO A 48 34.71 16.36 -2.18
CA PRO A 48 33.52 15.53 -2.10
C PRO A 48 32.45 16.33 -1.37
N VAL A 49 31.41 16.72 -2.11
CA VAL A 49 30.18 17.21 -1.50
C VAL A 49 29.73 16.04 -0.65
N GLU A 50 29.70 16.24 0.67
CA GLU A 50 28.93 15.39 1.56
C GLU A 50 27.50 15.44 1.03
N THR A 51 27.16 14.50 0.15
CA THR A 51 25.78 14.16 -0.14
C THR A 51 25.28 13.55 1.15
N GLY A 52 24.85 14.42 2.06
CA GLY A 52 23.93 14.06 3.12
C GLY A 52 22.85 13.26 2.42
N SER A 53 22.83 11.96 2.73
CA SER A 53 21.73 11.09 2.38
C SER A 53 20.47 11.85 2.76
N PRO A 54 19.52 12.13 1.85
CA PRO A 54 18.27 12.71 2.27
C PRO A 54 17.68 11.69 3.24
N LEU A 55 17.71 12.02 4.54
CA LEU A 55 16.78 11.47 5.50
C LEU A 55 15.45 11.47 4.77
N ALA A 56 14.89 10.29 4.51
CA ALA A 56 13.68 10.14 3.74
C ALA A 56 12.70 11.22 4.20
N GLU A 57 12.44 12.22 3.35
CA GLU A 57 11.43 13.23 3.64
C GLU A 57 10.15 12.44 3.82
N ASN A 58 9.73 12.31 5.07
CA ASN A 58 8.44 11.73 5.39
C ASN A 58 7.42 12.51 4.58
N PRO A 59 6.52 11.86 3.82
CA PRO A 59 5.50 12.59 3.08
C PRO A 59 4.75 13.47 4.09
N VAL A 60 4.84 14.78 3.91
CA VAL A 60 4.13 15.77 4.71
C VAL A 60 2.67 15.37 4.65
N ARG A 61 2.05 15.04 5.80
CA ARG A 61 0.62 14.73 5.83
C ARG A 61 -0.11 15.96 5.27
N PRO A 62 -1.06 15.79 4.34
CA PRO A 62 -1.89 16.89 3.89
C PRO A 62 -2.54 17.57 5.10
N SER A 63 -2.64 18.90 5.08
CA SER A 63 -3.36 19.63 6.12
C SER A 63 -4.78 19.07 6.23
N PRO A 64 -5.31 18.87 7.45
CA PRO A 64 -6.71 18.50 7.60
C PRO A 64 -7.55 19.58 6.91
N GLY A 65 -8.46 19.13 6.03
CA GLY A 65 -9.47 19.99 5.46
C GLY A 65 -10.53 20.37 6.48
N HIS A 66 -11.67 20.88 6.05
CA HIS A 66 -12.73 21.31 6.97
C HIS A 66 -14.13 20.93 6.45
N LEU A 67 -15.11 21.05 7.35
CA LEU A 67 -16.49 20.62 7.14
C LEU A 67 -17.41 21.84 7.05
N VAL A 68 -18.19 21.93 5.98
CA VAL A 68 -19.17 23.01 5.78
C VAL A 68 -20.58 22.42 5.79
N ARG A 69 -21.43 22.88 6.71
CA ARG A 69 -22.83 22.42 6.78
C ARG A 69 -23.56 22.73 5.48
N THR A 70 -24.35 21.79 5.01
CA THR A 70 -25.12 21.91 3.76
C THR A 70 -26.50 21.25 3.90
N ASP A 71 -27.21 21.06 2.79
CA ASP A 71 -28.53 20.45 2.72
C ASP A 71 -28.54 19.24 1.77
N PHE A 72 -29.48 18.31 1.97
CA PHE A 72 -29.65 17.13 1.09
C PHE A 72 -29.90 17.51 -0.38
N SER A 73 -30.39 18.72 -0.65
CA SER A 73 -30.57 19.23 -2.02
C SER A 73 -29.25 19.45 -2.77
N GLN A 74 -28.12 19.57 -2.05
CA GLN A 74 -26.79 19.70 -2.62
C GLN A 74 -26.11 18.36 -2.92
N LEU A 75 -26.71 17.22 -2.52
CA LEU A 75 -26.18 15.89 -2.78
C LEU A 75 -26.68 15.39 -4.15
N PRO A 76 -25.81 15.21 -5.16
CA PRO A 76 -26.25 14.83 -6.50
C PRO A 76 -26.95 13.48 -6.53
N GLN A 77 -28.17 13.42 -7.05
CA GLN A 77 -28.96 12.18 -7.17
C GLN A 77 -29.08 11.42 -5.83
N TRP A 78 -29.27 12.14 -4.72
CA TRP A 78 -29.40 11.59 -3.37
C TRP A 78 -30.32 10.37 -3.27
N ASP A 79 -31.48 10.44 -3.93
CA ASP A 79 -32.48 9.38 -3.96
C ASP A 79 -32.00 8.09 -4.61
N GLN A 80 -31.15 8.18 -5.63
CA GLN A 80 -30.55 7.05 -6.34
C GLN A 80 -29.29 6.50 -5.63
N GLY A 81 -28.74 7.28 -4.70
CA GLY A 81 -27.55 6.91 -3.92
C GLY A 81 -27.83 5.97 -2.76
N LEU A 82 -29.09 5.65 -2.47
CA LEU A 82 -29.49 4.74 -1.40
C LEU A 82 -29.80 3.35 -1.94
N SER A 83 -29.32 2.31 -1.25
CA SER A 83 -29.56 0.92 -1.61
C SER A 83 -29.76 0.03 -0.37
N PRO A 84 -30.34 -1.18 -0.52
CA PRO A 84 -30.38 -2.15 0.59
C PRO A 84 -29.00 -2.44 1.18
N ALA A 85 -27.94 -2.43 0.36
CA ALA A 85 -26.57 -2.58 0.81
C ALA A 85 -26.12 -1.41 1.71
N THR A 86 -26.55 -0.18 1.39
CA THR A 86 -26.30 1.01 2.23
C THR A 86 -26.85 0.80 3.64
N TRP A 87 -28.09 0.30 3.73
CA TRP A 87 -28.73 0.07 5.01
C TRP A 87 -28.06 -1.04 5.81
N ASN A 88 -27.74 -2.16 5.15
CA ASN A 88 -27.04 -3.27 5.78
C ASN A 88 -25.69 -2.82 6.34
N ALA A 89 -24.91 -2.07 5.56
CA ALA A 89 -23.65 -1.50 6.03
C ALA A 89 -23.85 -0.57 7.24
N PHE A 90 -24.90 0.27 7.24
CA PHE A 90 -25.19 1.12 8.38
C PHE A 90 -25.55 0.32 9.65
N LEU A 91 -26.34 -0.75 9.52
CA LEU A 91 -26.64 -1.65 10.63
C LEU A 91 -25.39 -2.39 11.15
N GLU A 92 -24.48 -2.81 10.26
CA GLU A 92 -23.19 -3.37 10.65
C GLU A 92 -22.38 -2.37 11.48
N SER A 93 -22.28 -1.11 11.05
CA SER A 93 -21.64 -0.05 11.85
C SER A 93 -22.28 0.09 13.23
N CYS A 94 -23.61 0.01 13.32
CA CYS A 94 -24.34 0.12 14.58
C CYS A 94 -24.02 -0.99 15.60
N THR A 95 -23.51 -2.15 15.18
CA THR A 95 -23.04 -3.18 16.11
C THR A 95 -21.87 -2.71 16.98
N ARG A 96 -21.10 -1.74 16.49
CA ARG A 96 -19.98 -1.11 17.21
C ARG A 96 -20.37 0.24 17.82
N LEU A 97 -21.12 1.06 17.07
CA LEU A 97 -21.45 2.43 17.47
C LEU A 97 -22.58 2.55 18.50
N SER A 98 -23.43 1.52 18.66
CA SER A 98 -24.65 1.60 19.49
C SER A 98 -24.42 1.95 20.97
N ARG A 99 -23.19 1.88 21.46
CA ARG A 99 -22.81 2.22 22.83
C ARG A 99 -22.26 3.63 22.99
N ASP A 100 -21.89 4.28 21.89
CA ASP A 100 -21.20 5.55 21.89
C ASP A 100 -22.18 6.67 21.54
N ALA A 101 -22.18 7.75 22.34
CA ALA A 101 -22.78 8.99 21.89
C ALA A 101 -21.89 9.57 20.76
N PRO A 102 -22.47 10.10 19.67
CA PRO A 102 -23.90 10.41 19.46
C PRO A 102 -24.75 9.33 18.79
N TRP A 103 -24.22 8.13 18.56
CA TRP A 103 -24.82 7.12 17.67
C TRP A 103 -25.83 6.19 18.33
N SER A 104 -25.80 6.08 19.66
CA SER A 104 -26.58 5.08 20.42
C SER A 104 -28.08 5.09 20.11
N SER A 105 -28.74 6.25 20.23
CA SER A 105 -30.20 6.39 19.99
C SER A 105 -30.57 6.20 18.51
N LEU A 106 -29.69 6.63 17.60
CA LEU A 106 -29.86 6.47 16.15
C LEU A 106 -29.82 5.01 15.74
N CYS A 107 -28.84 4.27 16.26
CA CYS A 107 -28.69 2.85 15.99
C CYS A 107 -29.86 2.03 16.56
N GLN A 108 -30.35 2.37 17.75
CA GLN A 108 -31.55 1.73 18.31
C GLN A 108 -32.79 1.95 17.43
N GLN A 109 -32.99 3.18 16.94
CA GLN A 109 -34.09 3.49 16.01
C GLN A 109 -33.96 2.76 14.68
N ALA A 110 -32.75 2.69 14.13
CA ALA A 110 -32.49 1.99 12.87
C ALA A 110 -32.82 0.50 12.96
N VAL A 111 -32.37 -0.17 14.03
CA VAL A 111 -32.66 -1.59 14.26
C VAL A 111 -34.17 -1.83 14.44
N ALA A 112 -34.87 -0.91 15.11
CA ALA A 112 -36.30 -1.02 15.37
C ALA A 112 -37.20 -0.86 14.13
N LEU A 113 -36.69 -0.32 13.01
CA LEU A 113 -37.49 -0.11 11.80
C LEU A 113 -37.92 -1.42 11.12
N GLY A 114 -37.21 -2.53 11.34
CA GLY A 114 -37.53 -3.82 10.70
C GLY A 114 -37.48 -3.75 9.17
N PRO A 115 -38.34 -4.49 8.44
CA PRO A 115 -38.49 -4.37 6.99
C PRO A 115 -39.22 -3.06 6.60
N PHE A 116 -38.70 -2.33 5.62
CA PHE A 116 -39.26 -1.06 5.16
C PHE A 116 -38.98 -0.82 3.67
N ASP A 117 -39.60 0.23 3.12
CA ASP A 117 -39.42 0.63 1.71
C ASP A 117 -38.33 1.70 1.53
N ALA A 118 -37.92 1.94 0.28
CA ALA A 118 -36.89 2.94 -0.04
C ALA A 118 -37.25 4.35 0.47
N LEU A 119 -38.53 4.72 0.49
CA LEU A 119 -38.99 6.01 1.00
C LEU A 119 -38.75 6.13 2.52
N THR A 120 -38.99 5.07 3.28
CA THR A 120 -38.74 5.04 4.73
C THR A 120 -37.25 5.11 5.03
N MET A 121 -36.41 4.42 4.26
CA MET A 121 -34.94 4.53 4.37
C MET A 121 -34.47 5.97 4.16
N ARG A 122 -34.92 6.59 3.07
CA ARG A 122 -34.60 7.97 2.73
C ARG A 122 -34.99 8.93 3.85
N ARG A 123 -36.24 8.83 4.32
CA ARG A 123 -36.75 9.66 5.42
C ARG A 123 -36.02 9.42 6.73
N PHE A 124 -35.53 8.20 6.98
CA PHE A 124 -34.70 7.95 8.15
C PHE A 124 -33.43 8.79 8.07
N PHE A 125 -32.67 8.73 6.98
CA PHE A 125 -31.44 9.50 6.85
C PHE A 125 -31.69 11.01 6.88
N GLU A 126 -32.71 11.50 6.18
CA GLU A 126 -33.04 12.94 6.12
C GLU A 126 -33.46 13.54 7.47
N ARG A 127 -34.09 12.75 8.34
CA ARG A 127 -34.47 13.22 9.69
C ARG A 127 -33.37 13.04 10.72
N SER A 128 -32.46 12.10 10.48
CA SER A 128 -31.50 11.63 11.47
C SER A 128 -30.14 12.30 11.35
N PHE A 129 -29.82 12.87 10.18
CA PHE A 129 -28.51 13.41 9.87
C PHE A 129 -28.59 14.79 9.21
N ASP A 130 -27.60 15.61 9.51
CA ASP A 130 -27.27 16.82 8.76
C ASP A 130 -26.08 16.52 7.83
N PRO A 131 -26.13 16.91 6.54
CA PRO A 131 -24.99 16.76 5.64
C PRO A 131 -23.97 17.89 5.83
N TRP A 132 -22.70 17.52 5.75
CA TRP A 132 -21.53 18.40 5.85
C TRP A 132 -20.62 18.14 4.66
N GLN A 133 -20.48 19.10 3.76
CA GLN A 133 -19.55 19.00 2.65
C GLN A 133 -18.11 19.01 3.18
N ILE A 134 -17.31 18.09 2.69
CA ILE A 134 -15.89 17.99 3.04
C ILE A 134 -15.10 18.79 2.02
N LEU A 135 -14.34 19.78 2.50
CA LEU A 135 -13.44 20.60 1.70
C LEU A 135 -11.99 20.33 2.08
N ASN A 136 -11.09 20.41 1.11
CA ASN A 136 -9.66 20.40 1.35
C ASN A 136 -9.20 21.72 2.00
N SER A 137 -7.95 21.78 2.43
CA SER A 137 -7.36 22.97 3.04
C SER A 137 -7.21 24.16 2.08
N ASP A 138 -7.31 23.92 0.77
CA ASP A 138 -7.30 24.92 -0.30
C ASP A 138 -8.71 25.32 -0.75
N GLU A 139 -9.74 25.01 0.06
CA GLU A 139 -11.16 25.25 -0.21
C GLU A 139 -11.75 24.43 -1.37
N SER A 140 -10.96 23.56 -2.03
CA SER A 140 -11.48 22.71 -3.09
C SER A 140 -12.34 21.58 -2.54
N SER A 141 -13.46 21.27 -3.21
CA SER A 141 -14.35 20.15 -2.85
C SER A 141 -14.00 18.83 -3.53
N GLN A 142 -13.03 18.86 -4.46
CA GLN A 142 -12.66 17.72 -5.30
C GLN A 142 -11.45 17.01 -4.72
N GLY A 143 -11.45 15.69 -4.80
CA GLY A 143 -10.28 14.90 -4.45
C GLY A 143 -10.29 13.51 -5.07
N LEU A 144 -9.40 12.65 -4.59
CA LEU A 144 -9.10 11.39 -5.27
C LEU A 144 -9.87 10.21 -4.66
N ILE A 145 -10.66 9.55 -5.51
CA ILE A 145 -11.36 8.31 -5.19
C ILE A 145 -10.70 7.16 -5.93
N THR A 146 -10.24 6.17 -5.17
CA THR A 146 -9.70 4.91 -5.69
C THR A 146 -10.65 3.76 -5.34
N GLY A 147 -10.34 2.55 -5.79
CA GLY A 147 -11.10 1.36 -5.41
C GLY A 147 -10.21 0.25 -4.88
N TYR A 148 -10.77 -0.55 -3.98
CA TYR A 148 -10.15 -1.75 -3.42
C TYR A 148 -11.17 -2.90 -3.35
N TYR A 149 -10.68 -4.12 -3.17
CA TYR A 149 -11.50 -5.35 -3.25
C TYR A 149 -10.92 -6.47 -2.38
N GLU A 150 -11.67 -7.55 -2.20
CA GLU A 150 -11.22 -8.76 -1.51
C GLU A 150 -10.70 -9.79 -2.55
N PRO A 151 -9.38 -10.04 -2.63
CA PRO A 151 -8.79 -10.97 -3.59
C PRO A 151 -9.01 -12.45 -3.19
N LEU A 152 -9.12 -13.31 -4.21
CA LEU A 152 -9.15 -14.76 -4.07
C LEU A 152 -7.81 -15.40 -4.44
N LEU A 153 -7.24 -16.17 -3.52
CA LEU A 153 -6.01 -16.93 -3.72
C LEU A 153 -6.25 -18.42 -3.47
N GLN A 154 -5.45 -19.26 -4.11
CA GLN A 154 -5.43 -20.70 -3.82
C GLN A 154 -4.33 -20.98 -2.78
N GLY A 155 -4.63 -21.79 -1.78
CA GLY A 155 -3.67 -22.05 -0.70
C GLY A 155 -3.74 -23.43 -0.05
N SER A 156 -2.83 -23.64 0.88
CA SER A 156 -2.67 -24.85 1.69
C SER A 156 -2.15 -24.52 3.07
N LEU A 157 -2.61 -25.26 4.08
CA LEU A 157 -2.06 -25.24 5.44
C LEU A 157 -0.73 -25.99 5.57
N THR A 158 -0.24 -26.58 4.48
CA THR A 158 1.06 -27.25 4.41
C THR A 158 1.82 -26.81 3.16
N ARG A 159 3.13 -26.59 3.32
CA ARG A 159 4.02 -26.26 2.21
C ARG A 159 4.10 -27.42 1.22
N THR A 160 4.00 -27.11 -0.07
CA THR A 160 4.16 -28.08 -1.16
C THR A 160 4.93 -27.45 -2.31
N ALA A 161 5.24 -28.20 -3.37
CA ALA A 161 5.82 -27.64 -4.58
C ALA A 161 4.94 -26.57 -5.24
N VAL A 162 3.61 -26.67 -5.11
CA VAL A 162 2.64 -25.72 -5.66
C VAL A 162 2.46 -24.54 -4.70
N TYR A 163 2.05 -24.81 -3.47
CA TYR A 163 1.87 -23.80 -2.41
C TYR A 163 3.17 -23.62 -1.65
N ARG A 164 4.00 -22.70 -2.13
CA ARG A 164 5.35 -22.47 -1.60
C ARG A 164 5.60 -21.06 -1.11
N PHE A 165 4.66 -20.14 -1.34
CA PHE A 165 4.78 -18.74 -0.95
C PHE A 165 4.08 -18.51 0.39
N PRO A 166 4.82 -18.26 1.47
CA PRO A 166 4.24 -18.19 2.81
C PRO A 166 3.46 -16.89 3.03
N LEU A 167 2.31 -17.00 3.68
CA LEU A 167 1.61 -15.91 4.34
C LEU A 167 1.98 -15.96 5.82
N TYR A 168 2.38 -14.85 6.42
CA TYR A 168 2.87 -14.82 7.80
C TYR A 168 1.88 -14.15 8.76
N SER A 169 1.86 -14.66 9.99
CA SER A 169 1.31 -13.92 11.14
C SER A 169 2.34 -12.94 11.71
N PRO A 170 1.94 -11.89 12.46
CA PRO A 170 2.88 -11.00 13.10
C PRO A 170 3.82 -11.81 14.02
N PRO A 171 5.14 -11.78 13.78
CA PRO A 171 6.07 -12.52 14.62
C PRO A 171 6.17 -11.90 16.01
N PRO A 172 6.50 -12.68 17.07
CA PRO A 172 6.51 -12.19 18.45
C PRO A 172 7.60 -11.14 18.73
N ASP A 173 8.60 -11.01 17.85
CA ASP A 173 9.68 -10.03 17.96
C ASP A 173 9.39 -8.71 17.21
N LEU A 174 8.24 -8.61 16.52
CA LEU A 174 7.79 -7.38 15.88
C LEU A 174 7.27 -6.40 16.95
N LEU A 175 8.06 -5.38 17.23
CA LEU A 175 7.72 -4.32 18.17
C LEU A 175 6.97 -3.19 17.47
N THR A 176 5.87 -2.75 18.09
CA THR A 176 5.23 -1.46 17.81
C THR A 176 5.64 -0.46 18.88
N ILE A 177 6.25 0.65 18.45
CA ILE A 177 6.76 1.69 19.35
C ILE A 177 5.95 2.94 19.11
N ASP A 178 5.16 3.36 20.10
CA ASP A 178 4.47 4.64 20.09
C ASP A 178 5.43 5.75 20.49
N LEU A 179 5.67 6.68 19.56
CA LEU A 179 6.58 7.80 19.81
C LEU A 179 5.91 8.91 20.63
N GLY A 180 4.58 8.92 20.70
CA GLY A 180 3.83 9.90 21.48
C GLY A 180 4.08 9.80 22.98
N ASP A 181 4.37 8.58 23.47
CA ASP A 181 4.71 8.33 24.87
C ASP A 181 6.09 8.90 25.24
N LEU A 182 6.99 9.04 24.26
CA LEU A 182 8.33 9.58 24.45
C LEU A 182 8.36 11.10 24.30
N ALA A 183 7.64 11.62 23.31
CA ALA A 183 7.64 13.03 22.97
C ALA A 183 6.26 13.45 22.44
N PRO A 184 5.56 14.40 23.10
CA PRO A 184 4.21 14.80 22.70
C PRO A 184 4.08 15.30 21.25
N ASP A 185 5.13 15.89 20.68
CA ASP A 185 5.20 16.35 19.28
C ASP A 185 5.23 15.19 18.26
N LEU A 186 5.51 13.96 18.71
CA LEU A 186 5.49 12.75 17.90
C LEU A 186 4.21 11.92 18.07
N LYS A 187 3.19 12.47 18.73
CA LYS A 187 1.91 11.78 18.93
C LYS A 187 1.30 11.29 17.61
N GLY A 188 0.84 10.04 17.61
CA GLY A 188 0.28 9.39 16.43
C GLY A 188 1.33 8.91 15.40
N ARG A 189 2.62 8.99 15.74
CA ARG A 189 3.70 8.34 15.00
C ARG A 189 4.07 7.04 15.67
N HIS A 190 4.07 5.97 14.88
CA HIS A 190 4.48 4.65 15.34
C HIS A 190 5.65 4.16 14.50
N LEU A 191 6.60 3.51 15.15
CA LEU A 191 7.66 2.76 14.48
C LEU A 191 7.40 1.26 14.61
N ARG A 192 7.98 0.51 13.66
CA ARG A 192 8.05 -0.94 13.68
C ARG A 192 9.51 -1.35 13.72
N GLY A 193 9.85 -2.19 14.69
CA GLY A 193 11.23 -2.56 14.94
C GLY A 193 11.37 -3.93 15.58
N ARG A 194 12.60 -4.33 15.82
CA ARG A 194 12.98 -5.53 16.58
C ARG A 194 14.14 -5.20 17.52
N LEU A 195 14.35 -6.03 18.54
CA LEU A 195 15.51 -5.91 19.41
C LEU A 195 16.75 -6.55 18.77
N GLU A 196 17.89 -5.88 18.96
CA GLU A 196 19.21 -6.41 18.67
C GLU A 196 20.16 -6.02 19.82
N GLY A 197 20.43 -6.97 20.71
CA GLY A 197 21.08 -6.69 21.99
C GLY A 197 20.25 -5.70 22.81
N ASN A 198 20.80 -4.50 23.05
CA ASN A 198 20.13 -3.42 23.77
C ASN A 198 19.59 -2.31 22.85
N ARG A 199 19.51 -2.55 21.54
CA ARG A 199 19.03 -1.55 20.56
C ARG A 199 17.73 -1.99 19.93
N VAL A 200 16.88 -1.02 19.63
CA VAL A 200 15.78 -1.21 18.66
C VAL A 200 16.33 -0.87 17.28
N VAL A 201 16.15 -1.77 16.33
CA VAL A 201 16.46 -1.56 14.90
C VAL A 201 15.21 -1.74 14.05
N PRO A 202 15.17 -1.24 12.80
CA PRO A 202 14.03 -1.46 11.91
C PRO A 202 13.71 -2.94 11.75
N TYR A 203 12.42 -3.25 11.57
CA TYR A 203 12.02 -4.62 11.28
C TYR A 203 12.51 -5.05 9.88
N PHE A 204 12.50 -6.36 9.62
CA PHE A 204 12.96 -6.90 8.34
C PHE A 204 12.15 -6.35 7.15
N SER A 205 12.86 -6.00 6.08
CA SER A 205 12.28 -5.66 4.78
C SER A 205 11.71 -6.90 4.09
N ARG A 206 10.86 -6.69 3.08
CA ARG A 206 10.36 -7.78 2.22
C ARG A 206 11.47 -8.68 1.67
N ALA A 207 12.60 -8.10 1.28
CA ALA A 207 13.72 -8.84 0.69
C ALA A 207 14.37 -9.78 1.72
N GLU A 208 14.56 -9.32 2.95
CA GLU A 208 15.12 -10.10 4.06
C GLU A 208 14.14 -11.20 4.52
N ILE A 209 12.84 -10.87 4.61
CA ILE A 209 11.78 -11.84 4.93
C ILE A 209 11.70 -12.94 3.87
N GLY A 210 11.87 -12.60 2.60
CA GLY A 210 11.73 -13.51 1.47
C GLY A 210 12.94 -14.41 1.19
N LEU A 211 13.99 -14.37 2.02
CA LEU A 211 15.14 -15.27 1.90
C LEU A 211 14.73 -16.72 2.18
N GLU A 212 15.38 -17.66 1.51
CA GLU A 212 15.28 -19.07 1.88
C GLU A 212 15.89 -19.26 3.28
N ASP A 213 15.15 -19.93 4.17
CA ASP A 213 15.45 -20.00 5.61
C ASP A 213 15.61 -18.61 6.26
N GLY A 214 14.78 -17.65 5.80
CA GLY A 214 14.74 -16.29 6.31
C GLY A 214 14.28 -16.19 7.78
N PRO A 215 14.30 -14.97 8.35
CA PRO A 215 14.08 -14.76 9.77
C PRO A 215 12.68 -15.17 10.27
N LEU A 216 11.73 -15.42 9.37
CA LEU A 216 10.35 -15.76 9.71
C LEU A 216 10.01 -17.25 9.50
N THR A 217 11.00 -18.08 9.16
CA THR A 217 10.77 -19.52 9.00
C THR A 217 10.18 -20.13 10.27
N GLY A 218 9.07 -20.85 10.14
CA GLY A 218 8.32 -21.43 11.25
C GLY A 218 7.15 -20.58 11.77
N HIS A 219 7.00 -19.34 11.28
CA HIS A 219 5.89 -18.43 11.62
C HIS A 219 4.81 -18.34 10.52
N GLU A 220 4.83 -19.25 9.55
CA GLU A 220 3.87 -19.30 8.45
C GLU A 220 2.45 -19.59 8.95
N LEU A 221 1.49 -18.81 8.48
CA LEU A 221 0.06 -19.04 8.69
C LEU A 221 -0.49 -20.07 7.70
N LEU A 222 -0.08 -19.96 6.43
CA LEU A 222 -0.41 -20.84 5.31
C LEU A 222 0.50 -20.53 4.12
N TRP A 223 0.37 -21.31 3.05
CA TRP A 223 1.09 -21.09 1.79
C TRP A 223 0.13 -20.89 0.63
N VAL A 224 0.47 -20.00 -0.29
CA VAL A 224 -0.26 -19.75 -1.53
C VAL A 224 0.58 -20.13 -2.76
N ASP A 225 -0.07 -20.21 -3.91
CA ASP A 225 0.50 -20.70 -5.17
C ASP A 225 1.10 -19.61 -6.07
N ASN A 226 0.75 -18.35 -5.83
CA ASN A 226 1.11 -17.22 -6.68
C ASN A 226 1.68 -16.04 -5.86
N PRO A 227 2.96 -15.67 -6.07
CA PRO A 227 3.61 -14.60 -5.29
C PRO A 227 3.16 -13.20 -5.71
N VAL A 228 2.67 -13.02 -6.94
CA VAL A 228 2.08 -11.75 -7.39
C VAL A 228 0.75 -11.54 -6.69
N LYS A 229 -0.13 -12.54 -6.67
CA LYS A 229 -1.39 -12.44 -5.92
C LYS A 229 -1.15 -12.23 -4.43
N LEU A 230 -0.15 -12.89 -3.84
CA LEU A 230 0.26 -12.66 -2.46
C LEU A 230 0.69 -11.20 -2.22
N PHE A 231 1.46 -10.63 -3.15
CA PHE A 231 1.87 -9.23 -3.09
C PHE A 231 0.66 -8.29 -3.15
N PHE A 232 -0.31 -8.55 -4.03
CA PHE A 232 -1.53 -7.75 -4.11
C PHE A 232 -2.44 -7.95 -2.90
N LEU A 233 -2.54 -9.16 -2.33
CA LEU A 233 -3.20 -9.41 -1.04
C LEU A 233 -2.63 -8.51 0.07
N GLN A 234 -1.31 -8.31 0.10
CA GLN A 234 -0.67 -7.39 1.05
C GLN A 234 -1.01 -5.91 0.79
N ILE A 235 -1.25 -5.53 -0.46
CA ILE A 235 -1.73 -4.17 -0.79
C ILE A 235 -3.18 -3.99 -0.36
N GLN A 236 -4.04 -4.98 -0.62
CA GLN A 236 -5.47 -4.92 -0.27
C GLN A 236 -5.70 -5.06 1.25
N GLY A 237 -4.80 -5.73 1.97
CA GLY A 237 -4.84 -5.90 3.42
C GLY A 237 -5.79 -7.00 3.93
N SER A 238 -6.68 -7.52 3.11
CA SER A 238 -7.56 -8.66 3.42
C SER A 238 -7.80 -9.50 2.17
N GLY A 239 -8.29 -10.73 2.33
CA GLY A 239 -8.57 -11.63 1.21
C GLY A 239 -9.13 -12.98 1.62
N VAL A 240 -9.45 -13.80 0.62
CA VAL A 240 -9.93 -15.17 0.80
C VAL A 240 -8.93 -16.17 0.26
N ILE A 241 -8.56 -17.15 1.08
CA ILE A 241 -7.73 -18.29 0.68
C ILE A 241 -8.63 -19.51 0.49
N GLN A 242 -8.74 -19.96 -0.76
CA GLN A 242 -9.43 -21.19 -1.13
C GLN A 242 -8.49 -22.38 -0.96
N LEU A 243 -8.85 -23.30 -0.06
CA LEU A 243 -8.15 -24.56 0.11
C LEU A 243 -8.64 -25.60 -0.91
N ARG A 244 -7.81 -26.63 -1.15
CA ARG A 244 -8.12 -27.73 -2.07
C ARG A 244 -9.37 -28.52 -1.71
N ASP A 245 -9.72 -28.57 -0.43
CA ASP A 245 -10.92 -29.27 0.08
C ASP A 245 -12.20 -28.44 -0.07
N GLY A 246 -12.13 -27.26 -0.68
CA GLY A 246 -13.28 -26.37 -0.88
C GLY A 246 -13.50 -25.38 0.27
N ARG A 247 -12.79 -25.48 1.39
CA ARG A 247 -12.90 -24.49 2.47
C ARG A 247 -12.33 -23.14 2.05
N ARG A 248 -12.98 -22.07 2.52
CA ARG A 248 -12.54 -20.69 2.36
C ARG A 248 -12.09 -20.14 3.69
N LEU A 249 -10.84 -19.69 3.76
CA LEU A 249 -10.28 -19.02 4.92
C LEU A 249 -10.22 -17.53 4.64
N HIS A 250 -10.93 -16.72 5.43
CA HIS A 250 -10.76 -15.28 5.38
C HIS A 250 -9.50 -14.89 6.14
N VAL A 251 -8.66 -14.07 5.51
CA VAL A 251 -7.47 -13.48 6.12
C VAL A 251 -7.63 -11.97 6.17
N GLY A 252 -7.24 -11.38 7.29
CA GLY A 252 -7.28 -9.93 7.48
C GLY A 252 -5.96 -9.40 7.99
N TYR A 253 -5.74 -8.11 7.78
CA TYR A 253 -4.59 -7.37 8.27
C TYR A 253 -4.43 -7.60 9.78
N ALA A 254 -3.19 -7.84 10.19
CA ALA A 254 -2.82 -7.96 11.59
C ALA A 254 -1.75 -6.93 11.97
N ASP A 255 -0.68 -6.80 11.17
CA ASP A 255 0.32 -5.75 11.36
C ASP A 255 1.15 -5.54 10.07
N GLN A 256 2.13 -4.64 10.10
CA GLN A 256 3.10 -4.40 9.03
C GLN A 256 4.52 -4.21 9.57
N ASN A 257 5.53 -4.36 8.70
CA ASN A 257 6.93 -4.17 9.06
C ASN A 257 7.39 -2.70 9.16
N GLY A 258 6.52 -1.73 8.86
CA GLY A 258 6.77 -0.29 8.94
C GLY A 258 7.66 0.31 7.86
N HIS A 259 8.10 -0.47 6.87
CA HIS A 259 8.82 0.05 5.71
C HIS A 259 7.88 0.78 4.74
N PRO A 260 8.36 1.82 4.04
CA PRO A 260 7.53 2.58 3.10
C PRO A 260 7.11 1.73 1.89
N PHE A 261 5.88 1.93 1.45
CA PHE A 261 5.39 1.33 0.21
C PHE A 261 6.11 1.93 -1.02
N ARG A 262 6.53 1.08 -1.95
CA ARG A 262 7.05 1.47 -3.27
C ARG A 262 6.31 0.72 -4.38
N SER A 263 5.88 1.42 -5.43
CA SER A 263 5.11 0.81 -6.51
C SER A 263 6.00 0.00 -7.45
N ILE A 264 5.78 -1.33 -7.50
CA ILE A 264 6.46 -2.21 -8.46
C ILE A 264 5.99 -1.96 -9.90
N ALA A 265 4.76 -1.49 -10.09
CA ALA A 265 4.23 -1.13 -11.40
C ALA A 265 5.00 0.06 -11.98
N ARG A 266 5.17 1.12 -11.17
CA ARG A 266 5.99 2.29 -11.54
C ARG A 266 7.43 1.89 -11.83
N TYR A 267 8.04 1.07 -10.97
CA TYR A 267 9.39 0.56 -11.19
C TYR A 267 9.51 -0.15 -12.55
N LEU A 268 8.61 -1.08 -12.88
CA LEU A 268 8.64 -1.79 -14.15
C LEU A 268 8.49 -0.86 -15.37
N ILE A 269 7.65 0.18 -15.27
CA ILE A 269 7.48 1.18 -16.34
C ILE A 269 8.74 2.00 -16.53
N GLU A 270 9.33 2.50 -15.44
CA GLU A 270 10.55 3.32 -15.48
C GLU A 270 11.74 2.53 -16.05
N GLN A 271 11.77 1.22 -15.83
CA GLN A 271 12.77 0.32 -16.44
C GLN A 271 12.45 -0.07 -17.89
N GLY A 272 11.34 0.42 -18.47
CA GLY A 272 10.91 0.05 -19.83
C GLY A 272 10.44 -1.40 -19.97
N ARG A 273 10.12 -2.07 -18.86
CA ARG A 273 9.80 -3.51 -18.79
C ARG A 273 8.30 -3.80 -18.82
N LEU A 274 7.46 -2.79 -18.56
CA LEU A 274 6.00 -2.89 -18.60
C LEU A 274 5.41 -1.60 -19.18
N PRO A 275 4.57 -1.65 -20.22
CA PRO A 275 3.86 -0.47 -20.71
C PRO A 275 2.92 0.11 -19.66
N LEU A 276 2.73 1.43 -19.64
CA LEU A 276 1.80 2.10 -18.72
C LEU A 276 0.37 1.53 -18.83
N ALA A 277 -0.08 1.20 -20.05
CA ALA A 277 -1.39 0.60 -20.29
C ALA A 277 -1.57 -0.80 -19.66
N GLN A 278 -0.48 -1.44 -19.25
CA GLN A 278 -0.47 -2.76 -18.61
C GLN A 278 -0.09 -2.68 -17.14
N ALA A 279 -0.11 -1.48 -16.53
CA ALA A 279 0.25 -1.23 -15.13
C ALA A 279 -0.83 -1.72 -14.13
N SER A 280 -1.37 -2.91 -14.35
CA SER A 280 -2.36 -3.57 -13.51
C SER A 280 -1.80 -4.86 -12.90
N MET A 281 -2.52 -5.46 -11.95
CA MET A 281 -2.16 -6.78 -11.42
C MET A 281 -2.05 -7.82 -12.54
N GLN A 282 -3.01 -7.84 -13.46
CA GLN A 282 -3.06 -8.81 -14.55
C GLN A 282 -1.87 -8.62 -15.51
N GLY A 283 -1.49 -7.37 -15.80
CA GLY A 283 -0.30 -7.08 -16.60
C GLY A 283 0.99 -7.50 -15.89
N ILE A 284 1.10 -7.27 -14.57
CA ILE A 284 2.24 -7.71 -13.77
C ILE A 284 2.30 -9.25 -13.68
N GLU A 285 1.16 -9.93 -13.54
CA GLU A 285 1.13 -11.40 -13.59
C GLU A 285 1.59 -11.92 -14.95
N ALA A 286 1.10 -11.34 -16.05
CA ALA A 286 1.51 -11.73 -17.40
C ALA A 286 3.02 -11.52 -17.61
N TRP A 287 3.55 -10.38 -17.15
CA TRP A 287 4.98 -10.10 -17.14
C TRP A 287 5.77 -11.09 -16.28
N ALA A 288 5.26 -11.45 -15.10
CA ALA A 288 5.91 -12.38 -14.17
C ALA A 288 6.03 -13.80 -14.76
N ARG A 289 5.03 -14.23 -15.55
CA ARG A 289 5.06 -15.55 -16.23
C ARG A 289 6.17 -15.63 -17.28
N SER A 290 6.50 -14.52 -17.95
CA SER A 290 7.60 -14.47 -18.92
C SER A 290 8.97 -14.15 -18.29
N HIS A 291 8.99 -13.63 -17.05
CA HIS A 291 10.22 -13.25 -16.34
C HIS A 291 10.32 -13.87 -14.92
N PRO A 292 10.18 -15.21 -14.77
CA PRO A 292 10.13 -15.83 -13.45
C PRO A 292 11.41 -15.65 -12.62
N ARG A 293 12.57 -15.49 -13.28
CA ARG A 293 13.87 -15.27 -12.61
C ARG A 293 14.01 -13.86 -12.02
N ASP A 294 13.35 -12.87 -12.62
CA ASP A 294 13.46 -11.47 -12.19
C ASP A 294 12.38 -11.07 -11.19
N LEU A 295 11.30 -11.87 -11.12
CA LEU A 295 10.11 -11.56 -10.33
C LEU A 295 10.44 -11.22 -8.88
N GLN A 296 11.25 -12.04 -8.20
CA GLN A 296 11.57 -11.80 -6.79
C GLN A 296 12.29 -10.46 -6.59
N ALA A 297 13.25 -10.13 -7.45
CA ALA A 297 13.98 -8.87 -7.39
C ALA A 297 13.06 -7.66 -7.63
N VAL A 298 12.03 -7.81 -8.47
CA VAL A 298 11.01 -6.78 -8.71
C VAL A 298 10.08 -6.63 -7.51
N LEU A 299 9.57 -7.73 -6.94
CA LEU A 299 8.74 -7.68 -5.74
C LEU A 299 9.49 -7.01 -4.58
N ASN A 300 10.78 -7.33 -4.43
CA ASN A 300 11.66 -6.78 -3.39
C ASN A 300 11.93 -5.27 -3.52
N GLN A 301 11.58 -4.63 -4.65
CA GLN A 301 11.64 -3.17 -4.76
C GLN A 301 10.68 -2.46 -3.79
N ASN A 302 9.64 -3.18 -3.34
CA ASN A 302 8.75 -2.74 -2.28
C ASN A 302 9.21 -3.34 -0.94
N PRO A 303 9.84 -2.57 -0.05
CA PRO A 303 10.32 -3.11 1.23
C PRO A 303 9.19 -3.34 2.24
N SER A 304 8.03 -2.71 2.05
CA SER A 304 6.84 -2.89 2.89
C SER A 304 6.36 -4.34 2.88
N PHE A 305 5.96 -4.85 4.04
CA PHE A 305 5.43 -6.21 4.21
C PHE A 305 4.27 -6.20 5.20
N VAL A 306 3.18 -6.89 4.86
CA VAL A 306 1.96 -7.00 5.68
C VAL A 306 1.83 -8.41 6.23
N PHE A 307 1.51 -8.48 7.51
CA PHE A 307 1.21 -9.69 8.28
C PHE A 307 -0.29 -9.85 8.47
N PHE A 308 -0.74 -11.10 8.55
CA PHE A 308 -2.15 -11.46 8.54
C PHE A 308 -2.55 -12.29 9.75
N ARG A 309 -3.85 -12.34 9.98
CA ARG A 309 -4.49 -13.28 10.89
C ARG A 309 -5.66 -13.95 10.19
N LEU A 310 -5.97 -15.18 10.60
CA LEU A 310 -7.22 -15.81 10.22
C LEU A 310 -8.38 -15.05 10.87
N LEU A 311 -9.42 -14.80 10.10
CA LEU A 311 -10.66 -14.23 10.58
C LEU A 311 -11.64 -15.36 10.96
N PRO A 312 -12.66 -15.07 11.79
CA PRO A 312 -13.72 -16.02 12.07
C PRO A 312 -14.30 -16.64 10.77
N PRO A 313 -14.71 -17.91 10.80
CA PRO A 313 -15.41 -18.51 9.67
C PRO A 313 -16.76 -17.80 9.43
N ASP A 314 -17.30 -17.95 8.23
CA ASP A 314 -18.65 -17.52 7.84
C ASP A 314 -18.93 -16.01 7.93
N LEU A 315 -17.88 -15.18 7.88
CA LEU A 315 -18.06 -13.74 7.70
C LEU A 315 -18.68 -13.42 6.32
N PRO A 316 -19.61 -12.45 6.24
CA PRO A 316 -20.20 -12.04 4.96
C PRO A 316 -19.24 -11.23 4.07
N GLY A 317 -18.10 -10.79 4.61
CA GLY A 317 -17.06 -10.03 3.92
C GLY A 317 -15.84 -9.81 4.84
N PRO A 318 -14.77 -9.15 4.35
CA PRO A 318 -13.58 -8.88 5.16
C PRO A 318 -13.91 -7.91 6.28
N LEU A 319 -13.18 -7.97 7.40
CA LEU A 319 -13.36 -7.00 8.49
C LEU A 319 -12.59 -5.71 8.19
N GLY A 320 -13.30 -4.59 8.17
CA GLY A 320 -12.68 -3.27 8.12
C GLY A 320 -12.05 -2.85 9.44
N THR A 321 -11.37 -1.71 9.43
CA THR A 321 -10.76 -1.10 10.62
C THR A 321 -11.76 -0.86 11.77
N LEU A 322 -13.04 -0.61 11.46
CA LEU A 322 -14.10 -0.49 12.49
C LEU A 322 -14.38 -1.82 13.23
N GLY A 323 -13.90 -2.95 12.69
CA GLY A 323 -14.12 -4.28 13.24
C GLY A 323 -15.45 -4.91 12.82
N VAL A 324 -16.04 -4.44 11.71
CA VAL A 324 -17.29 -4.95 11.14
C VAL A 324 -17.05 -5.46 9.71
N PRO A 325 -17.86 -6.41 9.21
CA PRO A 325 -17.76 -6.87 7.83
C PRO A 325 -18.03 -5.73 6.83
N LEU A 326 -17.19 -5.65 5.81
CA LEU A 326 -17.36 -4.69 4.72
C LEU A 326 -18.42 -5.19 3.73
N THR A 327 -19.26 -4.25 3.30
CA THR A 327 -20.34 -4.48 2.34
C THR A 327 -19.95 -3.91 0.98
N SER A 328 -19.98 -4.77 -0.04
CA SER A 328 -19.70 -4.39 -1.43
C SER A 328 -20.51 -3.15 -1.84
N GLN A 329 -19.82 -2.15 -2.40
CA GLN A 329 -20.39 -0.89 -2.89
C GLN A 329 -21.13 -0.05 -1.83
N ALA A 330 -20.96 -0.35 -0.54
CA ALA A 330 -21.56 0.38 0.58
C ALA A 330 -20.58 0.66 1.73
N SER A 331 -19.34 0.16 1.66
CA SER A 331 -18.27 0.48 2.61
C SER A 331 -17.16 1.31 1.96
N LEU A 332 -16.60 2.22 2.75
CA LEU A 332 -15.62 3.20 2.31
C LEU A 332 -14.42 3.20 3.28
N ALA A 333 -13.21 3.17 2.73
CA ALA A 333 -12.01 3.48 3.50
C ALA A 333 -11.75 4.99 3.47
N VAL A 334 -11.47 5.58 4.63
CA VAL A 334 -11.37 7.04 4.80
C VAL A 334 -10.17 7.43 5.66
N ASP A 335 -9.86 8.74 5.68
CA ASP A 335 -8.97 9.31 6.67
C ASP A 335 -9.74 9.66 7.96
N THR A 336 -9.41 9.00 9.06
CA THR A 336 -10.10 9.16 10.35
C THR A 336 -9.79 10.48 11.05
N GLN A 337 -8.80 11.22 10.55
CA GLN A 337 -8.54 12.60 10.97
C GLN A 337 -9.65 13.57 10.53
N VAL A 338 -10.45 13.17 9.52
CA VAL A 338 -11.51 14.00 8.93
C VAL A 338 -12.88 13.36 9.06
N ILE A 339 -12.98 12.05 8.83
CA ILE A 339 -14.24 11.31 8.81
C ILE A 339 -14.26 10.30 9.97
N PRO A 340 -15.17 10.44 10.95
CA PRO A 340 -15.31 9.46 12.02
C PRO A 340 -15.66 8.07 11.50
N LEU A 341 -14.99 7.03 12.00
CA LEU A 341 -15.34 5.65 11.63
C LEU A 341 -16.79 5.34 12.02
N GLY A 342 -17.45 4.60 11.14
CA GLY A 342 -18.84 4.20 11.23
C GLY A 342 -19.83 5.24 10.70
N ALA A 343 -19.40 6.48 10.46
CA ALA A 343 -20.28 7.53 9.95
C ALA A 343 -20.72 7.27 8.49
N PRO A 344 -21.96 7.64 8.13
CA PRO A 344 -22.38 7.68 6.73
C PRO A 344 -21.68 8.80 5.95
N VAL A 345 -21.20 8.47 4.76
CA VAL A 345 -20.50 9.38 3.84
C VAL A 345 -21.16 9.27 2.47
N PHE A 346 -21.69 10.38 1.97
CA PHE A 346 -22.15 10.45 0.59
C PHE A 346 -20.97 10.72 -0.33
N LEU A 347 -20.81 9.87 -1.33
CA LEU A 347 -19.78 9.96 -2.37
C LEU A 347 -20.44 10.35 -3.69
N SER A 348 -19.88 11.37 -4.36
CA SER A 348 -20.19 11.69 -5.75
C SER A 348 -18.94 11.59 -6.61
N THR A 349 -18.94 10.66 -7.58
CA THR A 349 -17.85 10.43 -8.52
C THR A 349 -18.38 9.80 -9.82
N THR A 350 -17.54 9.12 -10.59
CA THR A 350 -17.88 8.43 -11.84
C THR A 350 -17.48 6.96 -11.80
N TRP A 351 -18.15 6.14 -12.61
CA TRP A 351 -17.77 4.73 -12.78
C TRP A 351 -16.39 4.58 -13.42
N PRO A 352 -15.54 3.65 -12.96
CA PRO A 352 -14.21 3.45 -13.55
C PRO A 352 -14.32 3.11 -15.04
N GLY A 353 -13.52 3.78 -15.87
CA GLY A 353 -13.52 3.62 -17.32
C GLY A 353 -14.75 4.16 -18.05
N ARG A 354 -15.65 4.90 -17.38
CA ARG A 354 -16.88 5.46 -17.97
C ARG A 354 -17.14 6.87 -17.42
N HIS A 355 -17.92 7.67 -18.15
CA HIS A 355 -18.34 9.00 -17.67
C HIS A 355 -19.69 8.99 -16.93
N GLN A 356 -20.24 7.81 -16.63
CA GLN A 356 -21.50 7.70 -15.92
C GLN A 356 -21.33 8.11 -14.45
N PRO A 357 -22.26 8.91 -13.87
CA PRO A 357 -22.23 9.24 -12.45
C PRO A 357 -22.31 7.99 -11.56
N LEU A 358 -21.55 8.02 -10.48
CA LEU A 358 -21.51 7.06 -9.40
C LEU A 358 -21.72 7.83 -8.10
N ASN A 359 -22.98 7.94 -7.69
CA ASN A 359 -23.41 8.63 -6.48
C ASN A 359 -23.95 7.61 -5.49
N ARG A 360 -23.38 7.52 -4.29
CA ARG A 360 -23.81 6.55 -3.25
C ARG A 360 -23.60 7.08 -1.84
N LEU A 361 -24.53 6.74 -0.95
CA LEU A 361 -24.28 6.78 0.48
C LEU A 361 -23.54 5.49 0.89
N MET A 362 -22.42 5.64 1.58
CA MET A 362 -21.55 4.55 2.01
C MET A 362 -21.15 4.75 3.47
N MET A 363 -20.65 3.71 4.14
CA MET A 363 -20.24 3.78 5.54
C MET A 363 -18.71 3.81 5.64
N ALA A 364 -18.18 4.74 6.43
CA ALA A 364 -16.76 4.84 6.77
C ALA A 364 -16.32 3.69 7.69
N GLN A 365 -16.21 2.47 7.17
CA GLN A 365 -15.96 1.27 7.97
C GLN A 365 -14.49 0.82 7.97
N ASP A 366 -13.66 1.48 7.18
CA ASP A 366 -12.28 1.07 6.98
C ASP A 366 -11.32 2.25 6.87
N THR A 367 -10.03 1.93 6.88
CA THR A 367 -8.93 2.87 6.68
C THR A 367 -7.86 2.23 5.81
N GLY A 368 -6.96 3.03 5.26
CA GLY A 368 -5.77 2.52 4.59
C GLY A 368 -4.59 3.44 4.79
N GLY A 369 -3.37 2.87 4.83
CA GLY A 369 -2.15 3.66 5.06
C GLY A 369 -1.96 4.82 4.06
N ALA A 370 -2.39 4.61 2.81
CA ALA A 370 -2.34 5.57 1.70
C ALA A 370 -3.62 6.43 1.56
N ILE A 371 -4.63 6.23 2.40
CA ILE A 371 -5.89 6.99 2.38
C ILE A 371 -5.74 8.14 3.36
N ARG A 372 -5.12 9.23 2.88
CA ARG A 372 -4.80 10.43 3.65
C ARG A 372 -5.32 11.69 2.98
N GLY A 373 -5.86 12.61 3.77
CA GLY A 373 -6.43 13.89 3.32
C GLY A 373 -7.96 13.94 3.41
N ALA A 374 -8.50 15.15 3.32
CA ALA A 374 -9.93 15.41 3.54
C ALA A 374 -10.84 14.83 2.46
N VAL A 375 -10.61 15.16 1.19
CA VAL A 375 -11.38 14.60 0.08
C VAL A 375 -10.62 13.40 -0.51
N ARG A 376 -10.43 12.36 0.30
CA ARG A 376 -9.75 11.12 -0.10
C ARG A 376 -10.52 9.92 0.40
N ALA A 377 -10.87 9.00 -0.49
CA ALA A 377 -11.53 7.76 -0.10
C ALA A 377 -11.18 6.58 -1.01
N ASP A 378 -11.26 5.37 -0.46
CA ASP A 378 -11.15 4.12 -1.21
C ASP A 378 -12.49 3.39 -1.22
N PHE A 379 -13.02 3.13 -2.41
CA PHE A 379 -14.32 2.50 -2.62
C PHE A 379 -14.20 0.98 -2.55
N PHE A 380 -14.92 0.34 -1.63
CA PHE A 380 -14.90 -1.12 -1.54
C PHE A 380 -15.81 -1.76 -2.60
N TRP A 381 -15.22 -2.42 -3.59
CA TRP A 381 -15.97 -3.08 -4.67
C TRP A 381 -16.51 -4.46 -4.29
N GLY A 382 -16.03 -5.06 -3.20
CA GLY A 382 -16.43 -6.40 -2.77
C GLY A 382 -15.47 -7.48 -3.25
N PHE A 383 -16.01 -8.66 -3.55
CA PHE A 383 -15.27 -9.86 -3.91
C PHE A 383 -15.58 -10.27 -5.36
N GLY A 384 -14.61 -10.86 -6.04
CA GLY A 384 -14.77 -11.41 -7.40
C GLY A 384 -14.04 -10.63 -8.49
N VAL A 385 -14.11 -11.14 -9.72
CA VAL A 385 -13.36 -10.62 -10.87
C VAL A 385 -13.86 -9.22 -11.27
N GLU A 386 -15.17 -9.00 -11.22
CA GLU A 386 -15.77 -7.70 -11.52
C GLU A 386 -15.34 -6.64 -10.51
N ALA A 387 -15.24 -7.02 -9.23
CA ALA A 387 -14.76 -6.14 -8.17
C ALA A 387 -13.27 -5.80 -8.35
N GLU A 388 -12.46 -6.80 -8.68
CA GLU A 388 -11.04 -6.64 -9.02
C GLU A 388 -10.83 -5.68 -10.19
N GLU A 389 -11.55 -5.88 -11.29
CA GLU A 389 -11.46 -5.03 -12.48
C GLU A 389 -11.90 -3.59 -12.20
N ALA A 390 -13.02 -3.42 -11.48
CA ALA A 390 -13.51 -2.10 -11.13
C ALA A 390 -12.55 -1.36 -10.19
N ALA A 391 -12.02 -2.06 -9.16
CA ALA A 391 -11.05 -1.51 -8.22
C ALA A 391 -9.76 -1.08 -8.93
N GLY A 392 -9.19 -1.95 -9.76
CA GLY A 392 -7.93 -1.69 -10.48
C GLY A 392 -7.98 -0.50 -11.45
N HIS A 393 -9.15 -0.19 -12.00
CA HIS A 393 -9.34 0.94 -12.91
C HIS A 393 -9.82 2.22 -12.21
N MET A 394 -10.20 2.16 -10.93
CA MET A 394 -10.75 3.29 -10.23
C MET A 394 -9.66 4.28 -9.81
N LYS A 395 -9.63 5.40 -10.53
CA LYS A 395 -8.85 6.59 -10.20
C LYS A 395 -9.64 7.80 -10.66
N GLN A 396 -10.57 8.26 -9.84
CA GLN A 396 -11.59 9.24 -10.25
C GLN A 396 -11.50 10.48 -9.35
N ALA A 397 -11.86 11.64 -9.91
CA ALA A 397 -12.17 12.80 -9.11
C ALA A 397 -13.52 12.58 -8.42
N GLY A 398 -13.68 13.04 -7.19
CA GLY A 398 -14.95 12.95 -6.48
C GLY A 398 -15.08 13.94 -5.34
N GLN A 399 -16.30 14.06 -4.84
CA GLN A 399 -16.70 14.90 -3.73
C GLN A 399 -17.29 14.04 -2.62
N LEU A 400 -17.10 14.46 -1.38
CA LEU A 400 -17.57 13.75 -0.19
C LEU A 400 -18.42 14.66 0.69
N TRP A 401 -19.47 14.09 1.28
CA TRP A 401 -20.25 14.71 2.35
C TRP A 401 -20.34 13.76 3.52
N LEU A 402 -20.00 14.25 4.71
CA LEU A 402 -20.25 13.54 5.96
C LEU A 402 -21.71 13.77 6.37
N LEU A 403 -22.45 12.70 6.64
CA LEU A 403 -23.75 12.79 7.30
C LEU A 403 -23.53 12.57 8.79
N TYR A 404 -23.76 13.62 9.58
CA TYR A 404 -23.54 13.60 11.02
C TYR A 404 -24.87 13.75 11.77
N PRO A 405 -25.05 13.13 12.97
CA PRO A 405 -26.30 13.18 13.70
C PRO A 405 -26.93 14.57 13.77
N HIS A 406 -28.23 14.64 13.46
CA HIS A 406 -28.98 15.88 13.32
C HIS A 406 -28.83 16.78 14.56
N GLY A 407 -28.55 18.07 14.34
CA GLY A 407 -28.38 19.04 15.41
C GLY A 407 -27.06 18.93 16.17
N MET A 408 -26.12 18.08 15.72
CA MET A 408 -24.80 17.94 16.32
C MET A 408 -23.70 18.43 15.39
N GLN A 409 -22.61 18.91 15.98
CA GLN A 409 -21.42 19.31 15.25
C GLN A 409 -20.45 18.14 15.15
N PRO A 410 -19.93 17.81 13.94
CA PRO A 410 -18.87 16.83 13.79
C PRO A 410 -17.64 17.20 14.63
N PRO A 411 -16.84 16.20 15.07
CA PRO A 411 -15.57 16.48 15.73
C PRO A 411 -14.67 17.32 14.81
N ALA A 412 -13.82 18.15 15.42
CA ALA A 412 -12.84 18.94 14.68
C ALA A 412 -11.91 18.01 13.90
N THR A 413 -11.52 18.44 12.70
CA THR A 413 -10.52 17.75 11.89
C THR A 413 -9.14 17.97 12.53
N HIS A 414 -8.32 16.92 12.62
CA HIS A 414 -7.08 16.91 13.42
C HIS A 414 -5.82 16.62 12.64
#